data_AF-A0A818USD8-F1
#
_entry.id   AF-A0A818USD8-F1
#
_cell.length_a   1.000
_cell.length_b   1.000
_cell.length_c   1.000
_cell.angle_alpha   90.00
_cell.angle_beta   90.00
_cell.angle_gamma   90.00
#
_symmetry.space_group_name_H-M   'P 1'
#
loop_
_entity.id
_entity.type
_entity.pdbx_description
1 polymer ?
#
loop_
_entity_poly.entity_id
_entity_poly.type
_entity_poly.pdbx_seq_one_letter_code
_entity_poly.pdbx_strand_id
1 'polypeptide(L)'
;MQCAIGPLFDMTHTEGLRVLQFDYDLEFLYGGSLNGRGAYLDGITVVPSRITVAWCYVFNANVEITSIRNVGTSDNPIAAAHIELKYQLKALSRVEGTTSFDVKGDGRVDILHMK
;
A
#
# COMPACT_ATOMS: atom_id res chain seq x y z
N MET A 1 -21.56 -3.26 23.82
CA MET A 1 -20.19 -3.67 24.18
C MET A 1 -19.37 -2.41 24.37
N GLN A 2 -19.18 -1.99 25.62
CA GLN A 2 -18.46 -0.78 25.99
C GLN A 2 -16.96 -1.09 25.92
N CYS A 3 -16.21 -0.32 25.12
CA CYS A 3 -14.75 -0.27 25.19
C CYS A 3 -14.36 0.08 26.64
N ALA A 4 -13.68 -0.81 27.34
CA ALA A 4 -13.26 -0.57 28.71
C ALA A 4 -12.14 0.46 28.70
N ILE A 5 -12.49 1.72 28.90
CA ILE A 5 -11.56 2.84 29.06
C ILE A 5 -10.69 2.53 30.30
N GLY A 6 -9.55 1.86 30.09
CA GLY A 6 -8.42 1.89 31.02
C GLY A 6 -7.97 3.33 31.16
N PRO A 7 -7.56 3.76 32.37
CA PRO A 7 -7.72 5.13 32.83
C PRO A 7 -7.13 6.13 31.85
N LEU A 8 -7.92 7.17 31.59
CA LEU A 8 -7.51 8.46 31.05
C LEU A 8 -6.26 8.95 31.79
N PHE A 9 -5.08 8.60 31.30
CA PHE A 9 -3.85 9.32 31.59
C PHE A 9 -3.33 9.86 30.28
N ASP A 10 -3.61 11.15 30.15
CA ASP A 10 -3.06 12.07 29.18
C ASP A 10 -1.52 12.03 29.16
N MET A 11 -0.98 12.25 27.96
CA MET A 11 0.40 12.54 27.60
C MET A 11 1.47 11.46 27.82
N THR A 12 2.06 10.96 26.72
CA THR A 12 3.50 11.19 26.49
C THR A 12 3.90 10.98 25.02
N HIS A 13 4.42 12.04 24.43
CA HIS A 13 5.49 11.94 23.44
C HIS A 13 6.60 11.05 24.03
N THR A 14 7.24 10.25 23.18
CA THR A 14 8.38 9.34 23.44
C THR A 14 7.98 7.97 24.04
N GLU A 15 8.07 6.91 23.21
CA GLU A 15 7.69 5.50 23.47
C GLU A 15 6.20 5.18 23.24
N GLY A 16 5.68 5.55 22.07
CA GLY A 16 4.27 5.47 21.70
C GLY A 16 3.68 4.04 21.69
N LEU A 17 2.52 3.90 22.33
CA LEU A 17 1.60 2.78 22.13
C LEU A 17 1.32 2.62 20.63
N ARG A 18 1.84 1.55 20.04
CA ARG A 18 1.64 1.24 18.62
C ARG A 18 0.20 0.76 18.41
N VAL A 19 -0.70 1.69 18.08
CA VAL A 19 -2.14 1.43 17.84
C VAL A 19 -2.36 0.59 16.58
N LEU A 20 -1.51 0.79 15.57
CA LEU A 20 -1.50 0.05 14.33
C LEU A 20 -0.05 -0.18 13.88
N GLN A 21 0.27 -1.41 13.52
CA GLN A 21 1.42 -1.76 12.70
C GLN A 21 0.89 -2.46 11.45
N PHE A 22 1.24 -1.95 10.28
CA PHE A 22 0.91 -2.56 9.01
C PHE A 22 2.16 -2.56 8.13
N ASP A 23 2.86 -3.69 8.14
CA ASP A 23 4.01 -3.94 7.28
C ASP A 23 3.52 -4.78 6.09
N TYR A 24 3.95 -4.42 4.89
CA TYR A 24 3.59 -5.09 3.65
C TYR A 24 4.78 -5.13 2.71
N ASP A 25 4.83 -6.19 1.92
CA ASP A 25 5.81 -6.39 0.87
C ASP A 25 5.11 -6.22 -0.49
N LEU A 26 5.78 -5.52 -1.40
CA LEU A 26 5.34 -5.37 -2.79
C LEU A 26 6.17 -6.33 -3.64
N GLU A 27 5.51 -7.36 -4.17
CA GLU A 27 6.12 -8.35 -5.05
C GLU A 27 5.64 -8.12 -6.48
N PHE A 28 6.56 -8.15 -7.43
CA PHE A 28 6.25 -8.02 -8.85
C PHE A 28 7.37 -8.61 -9.69
N LEU A 29 6.99 -9.17 -10.85
CA LEU A 29 7.94 -9.61 -11.87
C LEU A 29 8.09 -8.49 -12.90
N TYR A 30 9.33 -8.11 -13.17
CA TYR A 30 9.69 -7.08 -14.15
C TYR A 30 10.68 -7.62 -15.18
N GLY A 31 10.88 -6.88 -16.27
CA GLY A 31 11.78 -7.27 -17.35
C GLY A 31 11.20 -8.29 -18.33
N GLY A 32 9.89 -8.57 -18.26
CA GLY A 32 9.22 -9.38 -19.27
C GLY A 32 9.32 -8.71 -20.63
N SER A 33 9.53 -9.47 -21.71
CA SER A 33 9.57 -8.93 -23.07
C SER A 33 8.76 -9.79 -24.02
N LEU A 34 8.15 -9.16 -25.03
CA LEU A 34 7.45 -9.85 -26.11
C LEU A 34 8.32 -9.77 -27.37
N ASN A 35 8.82 -10.91 -27.83
CA ASN A 35 9.75 -10.97 -28.98
C ASN A 35 10.99 -10.07 -28.81
N GLY A 36 11.51 -9.98 -27.59
CA GLY A 36 12.68 -9.14 -27.26
C GLY A 36 12.40 -7.63 -27.24
N ARG A 37 11.12 -7.22 -27.30
CA ARG A 37 10.71 -5.81 -27.22
C ARG A 37 9.84 -5.56 -26.00
N GLY A 38 10.05 -4.39 -25.42
CA GLY A 38 9.28 -3.90 -24.29
C GLY A 38 9.68 -4.49 -22.94
N ALA A 39 9.16 -3.86 -21.90
CA ALA A 39 9.32 -4.20 -20.51
C ALA A 39 7.93 -4.33 -19.88
N TYR A 40 7.49 -5.57 -19.69
CA TYR A 40 6.18 -5.94 -19.15
C TYR A 40 6.29 -6.29 -17.67
N LEU A 41 5.14 -6.12 -16.99
CA LEU A 41 4.94 -6.49 -15.60
C LEU A 41 4.07 -7.73 -15.53
N ASP A 42 4.36 -8.60 -14.58
CA ASP A 42 3.51 -9.72 -14.22
C ASP A 42 3.48 -9.91 -12.70
N GLY A 43 2.41 -10.57 -12.21
CA GLY A 43 2.31 -11.00 -10.83
C GLY A 43 2.42 -9.90 -9.78
N ILE A 44 1.92 -8.69 -10.07
CA ILE A 44 1.93 -7.58 -9.10
C ILE A 44 1.03 -7.94 -7.93
N THR A 45 1.60 -8.06 -6.74
CA THR A 45 0.87 -8.36 -5.52
C THR A 45 1.43 -7.57 -4.34
N VAL A 46 0.53 -7.22 -3.42
CA VAL A 46 0.89 -6.62 -2.14
C VAL A 46 0.54 -7.63 -1.07
N VAL A 47 1.57 -8.13 -0.39
CA VAL A 47 1.43 -9.18 0.62
C VAL A 47 1.63 -8.55 2.00
N PRO A 48 0.62 -8.60 2.89
CA PRO A 48 0.80 -8.13 4.26
C PRO A 48 1.74 -9.07 5.01
N SER A 49 2.85 -8.54 5.52
CA SER A 49 3.87 -9.32 6.25
C SER A 49 3.66 -9.27 7.76
N ARG A 50 3.13 -8.16 8.28
CA ARG A 50 2.76 -8.04 9.70
C ARG A 50 1.60 -7.09 9.90
N ILE A 51 0.61 -7.55 10.66
CA ILE A 51 -0.52 -6.72 11.09
C ILE A 51 -0.62 -6.81 12.61
N THR A 52 -0.56 -5.67 13.29
CA THR A 52 -0.82 -5.56 14.73
C THR A 52 -1.81 -4.43 14.94
N VAL A 53 -2.93 -4.72 15.58
CA VAL A 53 -3.99 -3.74 15.83
C VAL A 53 -4.28 -3.78 17.33
N ALA A 54 -4.30 -2.61 17.96
CA ALA A 54 -4.66 -2.51 19.37
C ALA A 54 -6.10 -2.98 19.61
N TRP A 55 -6.35 -3.49 20.82
CA TRP A 55 -7.68 -3.90 21.24
C TRP A 55 -8.69 -2.75 21.08
N CYS A 56 -9.92 -3.07 20.66
CA CYS A 56 -10.99 -2.13 20.31
C CYS A 56 -10.80 -1.24 19.07
N TYR A 57 -9.80 -1.51 18.22
CA TYR A 57 -9.67 -0.90 16.89
C TYR A 57 -10.01 -1.91 15.79
N VAL A 58 -10.56 -1.44 14.67
CA VAL A 58 -10.78 -2.25 13.46
C VAL A 58 -10.01 -1.61 12.32
N PHE A 59 -9.02 -2.33 11.79
CA PHE A 59 -8.25 -1.93 10.62
C PHE A 59 -8.74 -2.68 9.39
N ASN A 60 -8.98 -1.95 8.31
CA ASN A 60 -9.25 -2.52 6.98
C ASN A 60 -8.25 -1.92 6.01
N ALA A 61 -7.64 -2.77 5.19
CA ALA A 61 -6.78 -2.37 4.09
C ALA A 61 -7.28 -3.05 2.81
N ASN A 62 -7.27 -2.31 1.72
CA ASN A 62 -7.67 -2.79 0.41
C ASN A 62 -6.66 -2.27 -0.61
N VAL A 63 -6.19 -3.18 -1.47
CA VAL A 63 -5.21 -2.88 -2.51
C VAL A 63 -5.88 -3.08 -3.85
N GLU A 64 -5.78 -2.07 -4.72
CA GLU A 64 -6.36 -2.10 -6.05
C GLU A 64 -5.34 -1.63 -7.08
N ILE A 65 -5.29 -2.31 -8.22
CA ILE A 65 -4.61 -1.79 -9.40
C ILE A 65 -5.64 -0.95 -10.16
N THR A 66 -5.51 0.37 -10.12
CA THR A 66 -6.53 1.27 -10.67
C THR A 66 -6.26 1.64 -12.13
N SER A 67 -5.01 1.58 -12.58
CA SER A 67 -4.69 1.78 -14.00
C SER A 67 -3.45 1.00 -14.44
N ILE A 68 -3.45 0.60 -15.71
CA ILE A 68 -2.30 0.02 -16.40
C ILE A 68 -2.09 0.84 -17.68
N ARG A 69 -0.87 1.34 -17.89
CA ARG A 69 -0.53 2.24 -19.00
C ARG A 69 0.83 1.92 -19.60
N ASN A 70 1.03 2.27 -20.87
CA ASN A 70 2.36 2.28 -21.48
C ASN A 70 3.04 3.63 -21.20
N VAL A 71 4.19 3.63 -20.53
CA VAL A 71 5.03 4.81 -20.28
C VAL A 71 6.28 4.87 -21.18
N GLY A 72 6.46 3.86 -22.04
CA GLY A 72 7.52 3.80 -23.04
C GLY A 72 7.06 4.33 -24.41
N THR A 73 7.69 3.84 -25.46
CA THR A 73 7.33 4.18 -26.85
C THR A 73 6.52 3.04 -27.49
N SER A 74 6.01 3.24 -28.70
CA SER A 74 5.36 2.17 -29.47
C SER A 74 6.35 1.05 -29.85
N ASP A 75 7.61 1.41 -30.12
CA ASP A 75 8.65 0.46 -30.52
C ASP A 75 9.28 -0.26 -29.31
N ASN A 76 9.26 0.39 -28.14
CA ASN A 76 9.74 -0.17 -26.88
C ASN A 76 8.75 0.16 -25.73
N PRO A 77 7.65 -0.59 -25.63
CA PRO A 77 6.62 -0.33 -24.63
C PRO A 77 7.13 -0.65 -23.22
N ILE A 78 6.82 0.19 -22.24
CA ILE A 78 7.11 -0.06 -20.83
C ILE A 78 5.76 -0.05 -20.10
N ALA A 79 5.32 -1.20 -19.62
CA ALA A 79 4.12 -1.29 -18.83
C ALA A 79 4.33 -0.59 -17.47
N ALA A 80 3.37 0.22 -17.05
CA ALA A 80 3.31 0.79 -15.72
C ALA A 80 1.94 0.51 -15.10
N ALA A 81 1.92 0.07 -13.85
CA ALA A 81 0.73 -0.16 -13.07
C ALA A 81 0.64 0.87 -11.94
N HIS A 82 -0.52 1.50 -11.81
CA HIS A 82 -0.85 2.34 -10.67
C HIS A 82 -1.58 1.51 -9.63
N ILE A 83 -1.03 1.45 -8.42
CA ILE A 83 -1.53 0.68 -7.30
C ILE A 83 -1.96 1.65 -6.22
N GLU A 84 -3.18 1.47 -5.71
CA GLU A 84 -3.71 2.24 -4.59
C GLU A 84 -3.92 1.31 -3.39
N LEU A 85 -3.29 1.66 -2.28
CA LEU A 85 -3.54 1.08 -0.97
C LEU A 85 -4.48 2.02 -0.21
N LYS A 86 -5.76 1.62 -0.10
CA LYS A 86 -6.78 2.31 0.69
C LYS A 86 -6.84 1.66 2.06
N TYR A 87 -6.74 2.45 3.12
CA TYR A 87 -6.82 1.95 4.48
C TYR A 87 -7.80 2.75 5.35
N GLN A 88 -8.42 2.05 6.29
CA GLN A 88 -9.38 2.61 7.23
C GLN A 88 -9.15 2.03 8.62
N LEU A 89 -8.88 2.90 9.59
CA LEU A 89 -8.82 2.57 11.02
C LEU A 89 -10.07 3.12 11.71
N LYS A 90 -10.85 2.24 12.35
CA LYS A 90 -12.08 2.58 13.07
C LYS A 90 -11.89 2.37 14.57
N ALA A 91 -12.14 3.42 15.34
CA ALA A 91 -12.25 3.40 16.80
C ALA A 91 -13.43 4.29 17.25
N LEU A 92 -13.18 5.28 18.13
CA LEU A 92 -14.13 6.37 18.43
C LEU A 92 -14.25 7.35 17.26
N SER A 93 -13.17 7.56 16.52
CA SER A 93 -13.12 8.28 15.26
C SER A 93 -12.74 7.34 14.12
N ARG A 94 -13.04 7.75 12.89
CA ARG A 94 -12.58 7.09 11.66
C ARG A 94 -11.40 7.88 11.11
N VAL A 95 -10.31 7.17 10.84
CA VAL A 95 -9.18 7.68 10.07
C VAL A 95 -9.09 6.85 8.81
N GLU A 96 -9.02 7.51 7.67
CA GLU A 96 -8.87 6.88 6.36
C GLU A 96 -7.77 7.57 5.58
N GLY A 97 -7.13 6.82 4.69
CA GLY A 97 -6.09 7.34 3.84
C GLY A 97 -5.87 6.44 2.64
N THR A 98 -5.28 7.03 1.61
CA THR A 98 -4.86 6.32 0.41
C THR A 98 -3.39 6.57 0.20
N THR A 99 -2.65 5.52 -0.10
CA THR A 99 -1.26 5.63 -0.54
C THR A 99 -1.14 5.01 -1.91
N SER A 100 -0.52 5.73 -2.83
CA SER A 100 -0.44 5.32 -4.23
C SER A 100 1.00 5.07 -4.64
N PHE A 101 1.20 4.06 -5.48
CA PHE A 101 2.50 3.65 -5.98
C PHE A 101 2.39 3.34 -7.47
N ASP A 102 3.38 3.76 -8.24
CA ASP A 102 3.55 3.34 -9.62
C ASP A 102 4.67 2.31 -9.71
N VAL A 103 4.39 1.15 -10.30
CA VAL A 103 5.37 0.11 -10.60
C VAL A 103 5.56 0.06 -12.11
N LYS A 104 6.81 -0.04 -12.58
CA LYS A 104 7.16 -0.07 -14.00
C LYS A 104 7.84 -1.39 -14.37
N GLY A 105 7.61 -1.84 -15.60
CA GLY A 105 8.15 -3.08 -16.15
C GLY A 105 9.66 -3.12 -16.29
N ASP A 106 10.33 -1.99 -16.09
CA ASP A 106 11.78 -1.89 -16.01
C ASP A 106 12.33 -2.03 -14.56
N GLY A 107 11.46 -2.31 -13.59
CA GLY A 107 11.82 -2.54 -12.19
C GLY A 107 11.73 -1.28 -11.32
N ARG A 108 11.42 -0.11 -11.88
CA ARG A 108 11.30 1.12 -11.09
C ARG A 108 9.98 1.18 -10.33
N VAL A 109 10.06 1.67 -9.10
CA VAL A 109 8.89 1.92 -8.23
C VAL A 109 8.92 3.39 -7.81
N ASP A 110 7.86 4.13 -8.15
CA ASP A 110 7.68 5.53 -7.80
C ASP A 110 6.57 5.64 -6.74
N ILE A 111 6.93 6.07 -5.53
CA ILE A 111 5.98 6.29 -4.44
C ILE A 111 5.34 7.66 -4.64
N LEU A 112 4.02 7.68 -4.88
CA LEU A 112 3.26 8.92 -5.00
C LEU A 112 2.61 9.23 -3.66
N HIS A 113 3.27 10.08 -2.87
CA HIS A 113 2.65 10.72 -1.73
C HIS A 113 1.67 11.78 -2.24
N MET A 114 0.39 11.42 -2.38
CA MET A 114 -0.65 12.44 -2.49
C MET A 114 -0.79 13.11 -1.12
N LYS A 115 -0.41 14.40 -1.08
CA LYS A 115 -0.60 15.31 0.06
C LYS A 115 -2.07 15.62 0.29
#